data_AF-A0A933ZSX2-F1
#
_entry.id   AF-A0A933ZSX2-F1
#
_cell.length_a   1.000
_cell.length_b   1.000
_cell.length_c   1.000
_cell.angle_alpha   90.00
_cell.angle_beta   90.00
_cell.angle_gamma   90.00
#
_symmetry.space_group_name_H-M   'P 1'
#
loop_
_entity.id
_entity.type
_entity.pdbx_description
1 polymer ?
#
loop_
_entity_poly.entity_id
_entity_poly.type
_entity_poly.pdbx_seq_one_letter_code
_entity_poly.pdbx_strand_id
1 'polypeptide(L)'
;MKTTLVTHLVTVAALLASAGACSSPEERTEDAGTPALDSGEVFTSDASFARDVGSERPDAAGFADGGADASLAPPAFTLHAPEERTVTCDNGDVAAFTDVDYVCRLEHRFLNGYVYVRATATDCYSSRWPIYTSEVQVSENGVASFADGYYDYIPNHHHQYIHVEWQGHCLELWTVASTLEGPCLPFDCAVVVSCTTPPQWLENGCGSDRSIPASCQLVKADGTLGAFPEGPSVCN
;
A
#
# COMPACT_ATOMS: atom_id res chain seq x y z
N MET A 1 54.78 17.11 11.98
CA MET A 1 53.61 17.60 11.24
C MET A 1 52.46 17.70 12.22
N LYS A 2 51.85 18.90 12.35
CA LYS A 2 50.90 19.24 13.40
C LYS A 2 49.48 18.78 13.01
N THR A 3 48.87 18.00 13.87
CA THR A 3 47.48 17.54 13.78
C THR A 3 46.57 18.63 14.36
N THR A 4 45.70 19.23 13.54
CA THR A 4 44.72 20.22 14.00
C THR A 4 43.39 19.51 14.22
N LEU A 5 43.01 19.35 15.48
CA LEU A 5 41.70 18.85 15.92
C LEU A 5 40.71 20.03 15.92
N VAL A 6 39.69 20.00 15.07
CA VAL A 6 38.59 20.99 15.09
C VAL A 6 37.48 20.42 15.96
N THR A 7 37.27 21.04 17.12
CA THR A 7 36.19 20.71 18.06
C THR A 7 35.00 21.61 17.75
N HIS A 8 33.89 21.04 17.28
CA HIS A 8 32.63 21.78 17.14
C HIS A 8 31.87 21.76 18.47
N LEU A 9 31.80 22.93 19.07
CA LEU A 9 31.01 23.26 20.25
C LEU A 9 29.55 23.49 19.77
N VAL A 10 28.62 22.60 20.12
CA VAL A 10 27.18 22.83 19.92
C VAL A 10 26.57 23.24 21.25
N THR A 11 26.16 24.50 21.33
CA THR A 11 25.49 25.10 22.50
C THR A 11 24.03 24.69 22.51
N VAL A 12 23.61 23.89 23.50
CA VAL A 12 22.20 23.60 23.78
C VAL A 12 21.65 24.72 24.67
N ALA A 13 20.80 25.57 24.12
CA ALA A 13 20.03 26.54 24.88
C ALA A 13 18.72 25.88 25.34
N ALA A 14 18.62 25.64 26.65
CA ALA A 14 17.38 25.27 27.33
C ALA A 14 16.46 26.51 27.44
N LEU A 15 15.19 26.37 27.03
CA LEU A 15 14.13 27.28 27.45
C LEU A 15 13.16 26.54 28.39
N LEU A 16 13.11 27.07 29.62
CA LEU A 16 12.18 26.70 30.68
C LEU A 16 10.80 27.35 30.46
N ALA A 17 9.78 26.54 30.77
CA ALA A 17 8.60 26.83 31.58
C ALA A 17 7.69 28.03 31.25
N SER A 18 6.41 27.72 31.04
CA SER A 18 5.34 28.40 31.76
C SER A 18 4.22 27.42 32.12
N ALA A 19 3.96 27.35 33.43
CA ALA A 19 2.83 26.67 34.02
C ALA A 19 1.57 27.52 33.84
N GLY A 20 0.50 26.90 33.32
CA GLY A 20 -0.85 27.45 33.29
C GLY A 20 -1.78 26.48 34.00
N ALA A 21 -2.01 26.72 35.29
CA ALA A 21 -3.10 26.11 36.05
C ALA A 21 -4.37 26.92 35.80
N CYS A 22 -5.48 26.27 35.47
CA CYS A 22 -6.82 26.77 35.77
C CYS A 22 -7.86 25.65 35.75
N SER A 23 -8.38 25.38 36.95
CA SER A 23 -9.79 25.11 37.26
C SER A 23 -10.40 23.73 36.96
N SER A 24 -10.77 23.09 38.07
CA SER A 24 -11.58 21.89 38.24
C SER A 24 -13.06 22.08 37.78
N PRO A 25 -13.85 20.99 37.68
CA PRO A 25 -15.07 20.91 36.88
C PRO A 25 -16.33 21.34 37.64
N GLU A 26 -17.28 21.95 36.92
CA GLU A 26 -18.67 22.07 37.35
C GLU A 26 -19.42 20.76 37.06
N GLU A 27 -20.00 20.18 38.10
CA GLU A 27 -21.00 19.13 38.03
C GLU A 27 -22.22 19.60 37.23
N ARG A 28 -22.61 18.83 36.21
CA ARG A 28 -23.95 18.90 35.64
C ARG A 28 -24.56 17.50 35.62
N THR A 29 -25.30 17.21 36.68
CA THR A 29 -26.41 16.25 36.69
C THR A 29 -27.56 16.76 35.83
N GLU A 30 -28.45 15.85 35.42
CA GLU A 30 -29.65 16.00 34.55
C GLU A 30 -29.32 15.75 33.06
N ASP A 31 -29.95 14.84 32.32
CA ASP A 31 -31.21 14.12 32.50
C ASP A 31 -31.20 12.89 31.58
N ALA A 32 -31.80 11.80 32.04
CA ALA A 32 -31.91 10.54 31.33
C ALA A 32 -33.06 10.62 30.30
N GLY A 33 -32.75 11.14 29.10
CA GLY A 33 -33.61 11.00 27.93
C GLY A 33 -33.08 9.91 27.01
N THR A 34 -33.60 8.69 27.13
CA THR A 34 -33.35 7.61 26.16
C THR A 34 -34.11 7.93 24.87
N PRO A 35 -33.47 8.27 23.74
CA PRO A 35 -34.17 8.25 22.47
C PRO A 35 -34.45 6.79 22.11
N ALA A 36 -35.73 6.47 21.93
CA ALA A 36 -36.17 5.23 21.33
C ALA A 36 -35.45 5.08 19.97
N LEU A 37 -34.60 4.06 19.87
CA LEU A 37 -34.07 3.60 18.59
C LEU A 37 -35.24 2.99 17.83
N ASP A 38 -35.74 3.75 16.86
CA ASP A 38 -36.67 3.29 15.85
C ASP A 38 -36.01 2.16 15.03
N SER A 39 -36.36 0.94 15.40
CA SER A 39 -36.02 -0.28 14.67
C SER A 39 -36.86 -0.34 13.41
N GLY A 40 -36.38 0.29 12.33
CA GLY A 40 -37.25 0.48 11.17
C GLY A 40 -36.63 0.78 9.82
N GLU A 41 -35.31 0.65 9.59
CA GLU A 41 -34.77 0.79 8.23
C GLU A 41 -33.98 -0.44 7.80
N VAL A 42 -34.69 -1.29 7.04
CA VAL A 42 -34.11 -2.32 6.19
C VAL A 42 -33.28 -1.60 5.13
N PHE A 43 -31.96 -1.59 5.29
CA PHE A 43 -31.06 -1.30 4.18
C PHE A 43 -31.17 -2.44 3.19
N THR A 44 -32.05 -2.29 2.20
CA THR A 44 -31.90 -3.04 0.94
C THR A 44 -30.66 -2.48 0.28
N SER A 45 -29.62 -3.31 0.20
CA SER A 45 -28.48 -3.06 -0.68
C SER A 45 -28.96 -3.20 -2.12
N ASP A 46 -29.66 -2.18 -2.61
CA ASP A 46 -29.99 -2.03 -4.02
C ASP A 46 -28.70 -1.63 -4.75
N ALA A 47 -27.96 -2.66 -5.15
CA ALA A 47 -26.95 -2.60 -6.19
C ALA A 47 -27.67 -2.31 -7.53
N SER A 48 -28.03 -1.05 -7.75
CA SER A 48 -28.47 -0.55 -9.06
C SER A 48 -27.72 0.73 -9.41
N PHE A 49 -26.40 0.63 -9.53
CA PHE A 49 -25.62 1.57 -10.32
C PHE A 49 -25.60 1.08 -11.78
N ALA A 50 -26.66 1.38 -12.50
CA ALA A 50 -26.71 1.22 -13.95
C ALA A 50 -27.22 2.50 -14.62
N ARG A 51 -26.28 3.17 -15.31
CA ARG A 51 -26.45 4.06 -16.48
C ARG A 51 -27.12 5.41 -16.18
N ASP A 52 -26.63 6.54 -16.66
CA ASP A 52 -26.29 6.82 -18.06
C ASP A 52 -25.37 8.07 -18.11
N VAL A 53 -24.13 7.92 -18.61
CA VAL A 53 -23.30 9.08 -18.99
C VAL A 53 -22.94 8.86 -20.45
N GLY A 54 -23.61 9.61 -21.32
CA GLY A 54 -23.29 9.70 -22.73
C GLY A 54 -21.84 10.15 -22.88
N SER A 55 -20.95 9.18 -23.12
CA SER A 55 -19.58 9.42 -23.49
C SER A 55 -19.52 9.30 -25.01
N GLU A 56 -19.63 10.45 -25.67
CA GLU A 56 -19.21 10.60 -27.05
C GLU A 56 -17.75 10.16 -27.11
N ARG A 57 -17.56 8.97 -27.69
CA ARG A 57 -16.29 8.29 -27.90
C ARG A 57 -15.40 9.23 -28.72
N PRO A 58 -14.37 9.88 -28.16
CA PRO A 58 -13.36 10.51 -28.99
C PRO A 58 -12.69 9.38 -29.76
N ASP A 59 -12.61 9.51 -31.07
CA ASP A 59 -11.87 8.60 -31.93
C ASP A 59 -10.49 8.39 -31.30
N ALA A 60 -10.28 7.17 -30.80
CA ALA A 60 -9.06 6.75 -30.17
C ALA A 60 -7.93 6.99 -31.16
N ALA A 61 -7.14 8.03 -30.89
CA ALA A 61 -5.80 8.13 -31.44
C ALA A 61 -5.12 6.81 -31.11
N GLY A 62 -4.84 6.02 -32.16
CA GLY A 62 -4.29 4.69 -32.02
C GLY A 62 -3.08 4.72 -31.10
N PHE A 63 -3.22 4.14 -29.92
CA PHE A 63 -2.08 3.61 -29.21
C PHE A 63 -1.51 2.55 -30.14
N ALA A 64 -0.32 2.82 -30.66
CA ALA A 64 0.36 1.90 -31.52
C ALA A 64 0.51 0.57 -30.76
N ASP A 65 -0.13 -0.48 -31.27
CA ASP A 65 0.29 -1.86 -31.09
C ASP A 65 1.73 -1.94 -31.65
N GLY A 66 2.70 -1.57 -30.82
CA GLY A 66 3.98 -1.12 -31.33
C GLY A 66 5.07 -1.19 -30.28
N GLY A 67 5.46 -2.41 -29.91
CA GLY A 67 6.67 -2.64 -29.15
C GLY A 67 6.83 -4.10 -28.80
N ALA A 68 7.46 -4.86 -29.71
CA ALA A 68 7.83 -6.25 -29.52
C ALA A 68 8.37 -6.51 -28.12
N ASP A 69 7.80 -7.51 -27.44
CA ASP A 69 8.43 -8.53 -26.59
C ASP A 69 9.84 -8.18 -26.08
N ALA A 70 9.98 -6.99 -25.52
CA ALA A 70 11.20 -6.54 -24.89
C ALA A 70 11.16 -7.22 -23.54
N SER A 71 11.52 -8.52 -23.55
CA SER A 71 11.69 -9.31 -22.35
C SER A 71 12.43 -8.45 -21.35
N LEU A 72 11.69 -7.98 -20.32
CA LEU A 72 12.26 -7.12 -19.31
C LEU A 72 13.50 -7.82 -18.78
N ALA A 73 14.59 -7.06 -18.64
CA ALA A 73 15.76 -7.60 -17.96
C ALA A 73 15.30 -8.14 -16.59
N PRO A 74 15.72 -9.36 -16.19
CA PRO A 74 15.32 -9.94 -14.93
C PRO A 74 15.51 -8.95 -13.78
N PRO A 75 14.63 -8.97 -12.76
CA PRO A 75 14.74 -8.06 -11.63
C PRO A 75 16.10 -8.23 -10.95
N ALA A 76 16.82 -7.13 -10.76
CA ALA A 76 18.15 -7.12 -10.15
C ALA A 76 18.09 -7.00 -8.61
N PHE A 77 17.09 -7.60 -7.98
CA PHE A 77 16.90 -7.55 -6.53
C PHE A 77 17.69 -8.67 -5.84
N THR A 78 18.13 -8.40 -4.61
CA THR A 78 18.47 -9.46 -3.66
C THR A 78 17.20 -9.76 -2.87
N LEU A 79 16.59 -10.90 -3.16
CA LEU A 79 15.38 -11.32 -2.46
C LEU A 79 15.72 -11.86 -1.07
N HIS A 80 14.85 -11.56 -0.11
CA HIS A 80 14.87 -12.15 1.21
C HIS A 80 13.88 -13.32 1.27
N ALA A 81 14.17 -14.30 2.13
CA ALA A 81 13.24 -15.38 2.45
C ALA A 81 12.34 -14.89 3.58
N PRO A 82 11.02 -14.73 3.38
CA PRO A 82 10.14 -14.22 4.43
C PRO A 82 10.26 -15.04 5.72
N GLU A 83 10.37 -14.34 6.85
CA GLU A 83 10.57 -14.95 8.17
C GLU A 83 9.29 -14.83 9.02
N GLU A 84 9.05 -15.81 9.88
CA GLU A 84 8.04 -15.67 10.94
C GLU A 84 8.59 -14.80 12.07
N ARG A 85 7.81 -13.81 12.48
CA ARG A 85 8.16 -12.87 13.54
C ARG A 85 7.17 -12.94 14.67
N THR A 86 7.71 -12.95 15.88
CA THR A 86 6.93 -12.76 17.10
C THR A 86 6.91 -11.27 17.43
N VAL A 87 5.73 -10.67 17.47
CA VAL A 87 5.52 -9.25 17.76
C VAL A 87 4.58 -9.08 18.95
N THR A 88 4.71 -7.95 19.64
CA THR A 88 3.79 -7.55 20.71
C THR A 88 2.74 -6.62 20.11
N CYS A 89 1.47 -6.94 20.29
CA CYS A 89 0.35 -6.18 19.76
C CYS A 89 -0.02 -5.01 20.66
N ASP A 90 -0.85 -4.11 20.12
CA ASP A 90 -1.40 -2.94 20.82
C ASP A 90 -2.13 -3.27 22.14
N ASN A 91 -2.73 -4.46 22.24
CA ASN A 91 -3.41 -4.95 23.43
C ASN A 91 -2.48 -5.66 24.45
N GLY A 92 -1.17 -5.74 24.16
CA GLY A 92 -0.16 -6.41 24.99
C GLY A 92 0.00 -7.90 24.73
N ASP A 93 -0.83 -8.51 23.88
CA ASP A 93 -0.67 -9.90 23.48
C ASP A 93 0.57 -10.09 22.60
N VAL A 94 1.06 -11.33 22.56
CA VAL A 94 2.15 -11.73 21.68
C VAL A 94 1.60 -12.66 20.61
N ALA A 95 1.88 -12.36 19.34
CA ALA A 95 1.42 -13.13 18.20
C ALA A 95 2.55 -13.32 17.17
N ALA A 96 2.42 -14.37 16.36
CA ALA A 96 3.36 -14.69 15.30
C ALA A 96 2.75 -14.31 13.94
N PHE A 97 3.49 -13.57 13.13
CA PHE A 97 3.12 -13.22 11.77
C PHE A 97 4.30 -13.42 10.83
N THR A 98 4.04 -13.87 9.62
CA THR A 98 5.06 -13.99 8.58
C THR A 98 5.27 -12.65 7.90
N ASP A 99 6.53 -12.32 7.61
CA ASP A 99 6.87 -11.24 6.67
C ASP A 99 6.19 -11.49 5.31
N VAL A 100 5.94 -10.42 4.57
CA VAL A 100 5.25 -10.47 3.29
C VAL A 100 6.07 -9.74 2.24
N ASP A 101 6.55 -10.49 1.26
CA ASP A 101 7.42 -9.95 0.22
C ASP A 101 6.77 -10.13 -1.15
N TYR A 102 6.70 -9.06 -1.93
CA TYR A 102 6.14 -9.09 -3.28
C TYR A 102 7.15 -8.61 -4.30
N VAL A 103 7.21 -9.31 -5.43
CA VAL A 103 7.81 -8.77 -6.66
C VAL A 103 6.72 -8.59 -7.69
N CYS A 104 6.61 -7.38 -8.21
CA CYS A 104 5.58 -6.95 -9.13
C CYS A 104 6.22 -6.47 -10.43
N ARG A 105 5.75 -6.99 -11.56
CA ARG A 105 6.05 -6.46 -12.89
C ARG A 105 4.99 -5.42 -13.25
N LEU A 106 5.44 -4.26 -13.73
CA LEU A 106 4.59 -3.18 -14.21
C LEU A 106 5.12 -2.64 -15.53
N GLU A 107 4.22 -2.49 -16.51
CA GLU A 107 4.51 -1.90 -17.81
C GLU A 107 3.67 -0.64 -17.99
N HIS A 108 4.22 0.50 -17.60
CA HIS A 108 3.55 1.78 -17.67
C HIS A 108 4.54 2.90 -18.03
N ARG A 109 4.05 4.04 -18.54
CA ARG A 109 4.91 5.17 -18.93
C ARG A 109 5.73 5.78 -17.78
N PHE A 110 5.31 5.56 -16.53
CA PHE A 110 6.02 6.04 -15.33
C PHE A 110 6.92 4.98 -14.68
N LEU A 111 6.72 3.72 -15.02
CA LEU A 111 7.52 2.61 -14.54
C LEU A 111 7.38 1.44 -15.51
N ASN A 112 8.48 1.07 -16.15
CA ASN A 112 8.54 -0.09 -17.02
C ASN A 112 9.62 -1.05 -16.51
N GLY A 113 9.23 -1.94 -15.59
CA GLY A 113 10.17 -2.77 -14.85
C GLY A 113 9.53 -3.55 -13.72
N TYR A 114 10.28 -3.69 -12.63
CA TYR A 114 9.83 -4.43 -11.45
C TYR A 114 9.83 -3.55 -10.20
N VAL A 115 8.91 -3.83 -9.28
CA VAL A 115 8.89 -3.35 -7.90
C VAL A 115 9.11 -4.55 -7.00
N TYR A 116 10.04 -4.45 -6.05
CA TYR A 116 10.16 -5.37 -4.93
C TYR A 116 9.77 -4.63 -3.65
N VAL A 117 8.86 -5.22 -2.89
CA VAL A 117 8.50 -4.77 -1.55
C VAL A 117 8.85 -5.86 -0.56
N ARG A 118 9.66 -5.50 0.44
CA ARG A 118 9.87 -6.30 1.65
C ARG A 118 9.02 -5.72 2.77
N ALA A 119 7.95 -6.39 3.16
CA ALA A 119 7.09 -5.96 4.26
C ALA A 119 7.36 -6.81 5.49
N THR A 120 7.99 -6.19 6.48
CA THR A 120 8.40 -6.83 7.74
C THR A 120 7.34 -6.61 8.81
N ALA A 121 6.83 -7.68 9.41
CA ALA A 121 5.86 -7.58 10.50
C ALA A 121 6.53 -6.99 11.76
N THR A 122 6.01 -5.87 12.25
CA THR A 122 6.60 -5.15 13.39
C THR A 122 5.67 -4.97 14.57
N ASP A 123 4.35 -4.98 14.33
CA ASP A 123 3.31 -4.76 15.33
C ASP A 123 2.02 -5.47 14.89
N CYS A 124 0.95 -5.39 15.68
CA CYS A 124 -0.34 -5.95 15.37
C CYS A 124 -1.50 -5.27 16.10
N TYR A 125 -2.66 -5.24 15.45
CA TYR A 125 -3.93 -4.87 16.08
C TYR A 125 -4.64 -6.11 16.62
N SER A 126 -4.93 -6.12 17.93
CA SER A 126 -5.75 -7.14 18.60
C SER A 126 -5.33 -8.59 18.30
N SER A 127 -4.01 -8.86 18.23
CA SER A 127 -3.43 -10.17 17.91
C SER A 127 -3.88 -10.84 16.61
N ARG A 128 -4.57 -10.11 15.73
CA ARG A 128 -5.18 -10.66 14.51
C ARG A 128 -4.58 -10.08 13.25
N TRP A 129 -4.17 -8.82 13.30
CA TRP A 129 -3.83 -8.07 12.09
C TRP A 129 -2.41 -7.52 12.20
N PRO A 130 -1.46 -8.02 11.41
CA PRO A 130 -0.11 -7.51 11.42
C PRO A 130 -0.06 -6.08 10.87
N ILE A 131 0.86 -5.30 11.41
CA ILE A 131 1.29 -4.00 10.90
C ILE A 131 2.71 -4.20 10.39
N TYR A 132 2.96 -3.76 9.17
CA TYR A 132 4.24 -3.95 8.49
C TYR A 132 5.01 -2.64 8.36
N THR A 133 6.32 -2.70 8.60
CA THR A 133 7.27 -1.73 8.03
C THR A 133 7.75 -2.23 6.68
N SER A 134 7.92 -1.35 5.71
CA SER A 134 8.24 -1.75 4.33
C SER A 134 9.54 -1.13 3.82
N GLU A 135 10.24 -1.87 2.98
CA GLU A 135 11.34 -1.38 2.15
C GLU A 135 10.99 -1.64 0.68
N VAL A 136 11.12 -0.62 -0.17
CA VAL A 136 10.73 -0.70 -1.58
C VAL A 136 11.94 -0.50 -2.49
N GLN A 137 12.08 -1.37 -3.48
CA GLN A 137 13.07 -1.25 -4.54
C GLN A 137 12.38 -1.29 -5.90
N VAL A 138 12.92 -0.53 -6.85
CA VAL A 138 12.48 -0.51 -8.24
C VAL A 138 13.65 -0.97 -9.12
N SER A 139 13.39 -1.87 -10.07
CA SER A 139 14.36 -2.36 -11.03
C SER A 139 13.94 -2.03 -12.45
N GLU A 140 14.66 -1.11 -13.09
CA GLU A 140 14.49 -0.73 -14.49
C GLU A 140 15.79 -1.01 -15.25
N ASN A 141 15.70 -1.57 -16.46
CA ASN A 141 16.86 -1.91 -17.29
C ASN A 141 17.93 -2.76 -16.57
N GLY A 142 17.51 -3.65 -15.66
CA GLY A 142 18.39 -4.54 -14.90
C GLY A 142 19.17 -3.84 -13.77
N VAL A 143 18.77 -2.65 -13.35
CA VAL A 143 19.38 -1.93 -12.22
C VAL A 143 18.33 -1.69 -11.14
N ALA A 144 18.55 -2.26 -9.96
CA ALA A 144 17.72 -2.03 -8.78
C ALA A 144 18.14 -0.76 -8.01
N SER A 145 17.17 0.00 -7.54
CA SER A 145 17.34 1.23 -6.74
C SER A 145 16.28 1.29 -5.66
N PHE A 146 16.58 1.92 -4.53
CA PHE A 146 15.57 2.18 -3.49
C PHE A 146 14.57 3.22 -3.97
N ALA A 147 13.31 3.02 -3.59
CA ALA A 147 12.20 3.94 -3.79
C ALA A 147 11.54 4.22 -2.44
N ASP A 148 10.90 5.38 -2.32
CA ASP A 148 9.99 5.63 -1.21
C ASP A 148 8.70 4.84 -1.47
N GLY A 149 8.10 4.28 -0.42
CA GLY A 149 6.91 3.46 -0.58
C GLY A 149 6.61 2.60 0.64
N TYR A 150 5.46 1.95 0.61
CA TYR A 150 5.02 1.06 1.67
C TYR A 150 4.00 0.04 1.19
N TYR A 151 3.92 -1.09 1.89
CA TYR A 151 2.80 -2.01 1.83
C TYR A 151 1.81 -1.66 2.93
N ASP A 152 0.54 -1.53 2.55
CA ASP A 152 -0.56 -1.32 3.48
C ASP A 152 -1.50 -2.52 3.45
N TYR A 153 -1.88 -2.97 4.64
CA TYR A 153 -2.86 -4.01 4.88
C TYR A 153 -3.99 -3.40 5.72
N ILE A 154 -5.13 -3.10 5.10
CA ILE A 154 -6.29 -2.51 5.77
C ILE A 154 -7.20 -3.64 6.27
N PRO A 155 -7.22 -3.96 7.59
CA PRO A 155 -7.85 -5.17 8.08
C PRO A 155 -9.38 -5.17 7.93
N ASN A 156 -10.00 -4.00 8.13
CA ASN A 156 -11.47 -3.86 8.16
C ASN A 156 -12.13 -3.95 6.77
N HIS A 157 -11.35 -3.79 5.71
CA HIS A 157 -11.86 -3.81 4.33
C HIS A 157 -11.17 -4.86 3.47
N HIS A 158 -10.25 -5.65 4.04
CA HIS A 158 -9.42 -6.61 3.30
C HIS A 158 -8.75 -6.02 2.06
N HIS A 159 -8.55 -4.71 2.06
CA HIS A 159 -7.86 -4.00 1.00
C HIS A 159 -6.39 -3.99 1.33
N GLN A 160 -5.61 -4.41 0.36
CA GLN A 160 -4.17 -4.29 0.40
C GLN A 160 -3.75 -3.45 -0.79
N TYR A 161 -2.71 -2.66 -0.62
CA TYR A 161 -2.04 -2.02 -1.74
C TYR A 161 -0.56 -1.85 -1.45
N ILE A 162 0.22 -1.73 -2.52
CA ILE A 162 1.61 -1.29 -2.45
C ILE A 162 1.65 0.13 -3.00
N HIS A 163 2.08 1.09 -2.19
CA HIS A 163 2.39 2.45 -2.63
C HIS A 163 3.87 2.54 -3.02
N VAL A 164 4.15 3.15 -4.16
CA VAL A 164 5.51 3.39 -4.67
C VAL A 164 5.61 4.82 -5.17
N GLU A 165 6.60 5.56 -4.65
CA GLU A 165 7.01 6.84 -5.19
C GLU A 165 8.30 6.66 -6.00
N TRP A 166 8.19 6.86 -7.31
CA TRP A 166 9.30 6.67 -8.24
C TRP A 166 9.39 7.82 -9.23
N GLN A 167 10.56 8.46 -9.29
CA GLN A 167 10.84 9.57 -10.22
C GLN A 167 9.80 10.70 -10.19
N GLY A 168 9.21 10.98 -9.01
CA GLY A 168 8.19 12.02 -8.83
C GLY A 168 6.77 11.60 -9.20
N HIS A 169 6.53 10.31 -9.46
CA HIS A 169 5.23 9.73 -9.69
C HIS A 169 4.86 8.77 -8.56
N CYS A 170 3.58 8.73 -8.20
CA CYS A 170 3.06 7.81 -7.21
C CYS A 170 2.13 6.79 -7.86
N LEU A 171 2.42 5.52 -7.60
CA LEU A 171 1.70 4.38 -8.12
C LEU A 171 1.21 3.57 -6.93
N GLU A 172 -0.06 3.17 -6.96
CA GLU A 172 -0.58 2.18 -6.02
C GLU A 172 -0.91 0.91 -6.79
N LEU A 173 -0.34 -0.22 -6.38
CA LEU A 173 -0.67 -1.54 -6.92
C LEU A 173 -1.79 -2.13 -6.08
N TRP A 174 -2.90 -2.46 -6.72
CA TRP A 174 -4.12 -2.91 -6.06
C TRP A 174 -4.46 -4.34 -6.47
N THR A 175 -5.20 -5.01 -5.58
CA THR A 175 -5.94 -6.23 -5.93
C THR A 175 -7.41 -5.86 -6.11
N VAL A 176 -7.96 -6.27 -7.23
CA VAL A 176 -9.33 -5.98 -7.65
C VAL A 176 -10.39 -6.85 -6.99
N ALA A 177 -9.97 -7.83 -6.19
CA ALA A 177 -10.87 -8.77 -5.58
C ALA A 177 -10.52 -8.94 -4.10
N SER A 178 -11.25 -8.20 -3.26
CA SER A 178 -11.52 -8.62 -1.90
C SER A 178 -12.77 -9.50 -1.95
N THR A 179 -12.59 -10.82 -1.84
CA THR A 179 -13.73 -11.68 -1.52
C THR A 179 -13.94 -11.65 0.00
N LEU A 180 -15.12 -12.09 0.47
CA LEU A 180 -15.36 -12.31 1.90
C LEU A 180 -14.40 -13.35 2.51
N GLU A 181 -13.66 -14.10 1.69
CA GLU A 181 -12.74 -15.17 2.10
C GLU A 181 -11.26 -14.73 2.08
N GLY A 182 -10.98 -13.47 1.73
CA GLY A 182 -9.64 -12.89 1.78
C GLY A 182 -9.25 -12.14 0.51
N PRO A 183 -8.10 -11.46 0.53
CA PRO A 183 -7.56 -10.80 -0.64
C PRO A 183 -7.17 -11.86 -1.66
N CYS A 184 -7.64 -11.70 -2.89
CA CYS A 184 -7.08 -12.44 -4.00
C CYS A 184 -5.66 -11.94 -4.23
N LEU A 185 -4.70 -12.71 -3.74
CA LEU A 185 -3.31 -12.50 -4.06
C LEU A 185 -3.01 -13.21 -5.38
N PRO A 186 -2.24 -12.58 -6.27
CA PRO A 186 -1.44 -11.35 -6.08
C PRO A 186 -2.09 -10.09 -6.72
N PHE A 187 -1.55 -8.89 -6.43
CA PHE A 187 -1.97 -7.63 -7.08
C PHE A 187 -1.91 -7.73 -8.61
N ASP A 188 -2.93 -7.21 -9.29
CA ASP A 188 -3.14 -7.44 -10.73
C ASP A 188 -3.34 -6.15 -11.55
N CYS A 189 -3.36 -4.99 -10.90
CA CYS A 189 -3.47 -3.69 -11.56
C CYS A 189 -2.76 -2.59 -10.76
N ALA A 190 -2.58 -1.44 -11.40
CA ALA A 190 -2.10 -0.23 -10.73
C ALA A 190 -3.03 0.96 -10.99
N VAL A 191 -2.97 1.94 -10.10
CA VAL A 191 -3.53 3.28 -10.30
C VAL A 191 -2.41 4.30 -10.14
N VAL A 192 -2.52 5.42 -10.85
CA VAL A 192 -1.65 6.57 -10.65
C VAL A 192 -2.35 7.52 -9.69
N VAL A 193 -1.63 7.89 -8.63
CA VAL A 193 -2.12 8.84 -7.63
C VAL A 193 -1.19 10.05 -7.52
N SER A 194 -1.67 11.14 -6.93
CA SER A 194 -0.81 12.24 -6.51
C SER A 194 0.07 11.83 -5.33
N CYS A 195 1.31 12.31 -5.30
CA CYS A 195 2.22 12.13 -4.16
C CYS A 195 1.90 13.06 -2.98
N THR A 196 0.62 13.34 -2.75
CA THR A 196 0.14 14.18 -1.64
C THR A 196 -0.44 13.30 -0.54
N THR A 197 -0.62 13.87 0.65
CA THR A 197 -1.33 13.20 1.74
C THR A 197 -2.61 13.99 2.06
N PRO A 198 -3.82 13.45 1.82
CA PRO A 198 -4.09 12.15 1.21
C PRO A 198 -3.79 12.12 -0.31
N PRO A 199 -3.56 10.91 -0.87
CA PRO A 199 -3.39 10.75 -2.32
C PRO A 199 -4.70 11.01 -3.05
N GLN A 200 -4.61 11.57 -4.25
CA GLN A 200 -5.74 11.79 -5.17
C GLN A 200 -5.56 10.92 -6.41
N TRP A 201 -6.62 10.28 -6.86
CA TRP A 201 -6.60 9.44 -8.06
C TRP A 201 -6.43 10.29 -9.31
N LEU A 202 -5.41 9.98 -10.11
CA LEU A 202 -5.11 10.66 -11.37
C LEU A 202 -5.44 9.78 -12.58
N GLU A 203 -5.20 8.47 -12.47
CA GLU A 203 -5.49 7.50 -13.52
C GLU A 203 -5.86 6.15 -12.88
N ASN A 204 -7.02 5.61 -13.25
CA ASN A 204 -7.50 4.34 -12.73
C ASN A 204 -7.21 3.20 -13.72
N GLY A 205 -6.14 2.44 -13.49
CA GLY A 205 -5.81 1.26 -14.28
C GLY A 205 -6.50 -0.04 -13.83
N CYS A 206 -7.26 0.01 -12.74
CA CYS A 206 -7.97 -1.11 -12.15
C CYS A 206 -9.43 -1.24 -12.63
N GLY A 207 -9.79 -0.55 -13.72
CA GLY A 207 -11.07 -0.71 -14.40
C GLY A 207 -11.27 -2.12 -14.97
N SER A 208 -12.46 -2.41 -15.50
CA SER A 208 -12.80 -3.73 -16.07
C SER A 208 -11.88 -4.17 -17.21
N ASP A 209 -11.22 -3.22 -17.87
CA ASP A 209 -10.27 -3.42 -18.96
C ASP A 209 -8.82 -3.59 -18.50
N ARG A 210 -8.53 -3.37 -17.21
CA ARG A 210 -7.18 -3.46 -16.61
C ARG A 210 -6.14 -2.65 -17.39
N SER A 211 -6.46 -1.39 -17.67
CA SER A 211 -5.65 -0.52 -18.54
C SER A 211 -4.23 -0.22 -18.04
N ILE A 212 -3.94 -0.44 -16.75
CA ILE A 212 -2.57 -0.49 -16.21
C ILE A 212 -2.39 -1.85 -15.51
N PRO A 213 -2.03 -2.90 -16.26
CA PRO A 213 -1.90 -4.24 -15.70
C PRO A 213 -0.63 -4.33 -14.84
N ALA A 214 -0.78 -4.95 -13.67
CA ALA A 214 0.36 -5.38 -12.85
C ALA A 214 0.35 -6.90 -12.78
N SER A 215 1.53 -7.51 -12.65
CA SER A 215 1.64 -8.95 -12.42
C SER A 215 2.56 -9.17 -11.24
N CYS A 216 2.00 -9.55 -10.10
CA CYS A 216 2.76 -9.71 -8.88
C CYS A 216 2.95 -11.18 -8.50
N GLN A 217 3.99 -11.44 -7.71
CA GLN A 217 4.33 -12.73 -7.13
C GLN A 217 4.71 -12.52 -5.68
N LEU A 218 4.15 -13.36 -4.80
CA LEU A 218 4.65 -13.48 -3.44
C LEU A 218 6.00 -14.20 -3.48
N VAL A 219 7.00 -13.67 -2.77
CA VAL A 219 8.27 -14.39 -2.58
C VAL A 219 8.00 -15.61 -1.69
N LYS A 220 8.48 -16.77 -2.10
CA LYS A 220 8.28 -18.01 -1.37
C LYS A 220 9.09 -18.00 -0.07
N ALA A 221 8.72 -18.87 0.86
CA ALA A 221 9.41 -19.04 2.14
C ALA A 221 10.91 -19.41 2.02
N ASP A 222 11.37 -19.88 0.85
CA ASP A 222 12.79 -20.14 0.57
C ASP A 222 13.53 -18.97 -0.10
N GLY A 223 12.87 -17.81 -0.24
CA GLY A 223 13.43 -16.62 -0.88
C GLY A 223 13.40 -16.65 -2.41
N THR A 224 12.74 -17.64 -3.02
CA THR A 224 12.65 -17.74 -4.48
C THR A 224 11.34 -17.15 -5.04
N LEU A 225 11.35 -16.80 -6.32
CA LEU A 225 10.15 -16.38 -7.05
C LEU A 225 9.57 -17.52 -7.87
N GLY A 226 8.24 -17.49 -8.03
CA GLY A 226 7.52 -18.26 -9.03
C GLY A 226 7.60 -17.64 -10.42
N ALA A 227 6.80 -18.19 -11.34
CA ALA A 227 6.54 -17.54 -12.62
C ALA A 227 5.46 -16.47 -12.43
N PHE A 228 5.61 -15.33 -13.10
CA PHE A 228 4.60 -14.29 -13.13
C PHE A 228 3.35 -14.78 -13.88
N PRO A 229 2.13 -14.53 -13.37
CA PRO A 229 0.91 -14.88 -14.08
C PRO A 229 0.82 -14.12 -15.39
N GLU A 230 0.33 -14.82 -16.42
CA GLU A 230 -0.03 -14.22 -17.70
C GLU A 230 -1.45 -13.67 -17.61
N GLY A 231 -1.58 -12.35 -17.66
CA GLY A 231 -2.87 -11.66 -17.61
C GLY A 231 -3.41 -11.42 -16.19
N PRO A 232 -4.61 -10.83 -16.09
CA PRO A 232 -5.24 -10.52 -14.81
C PRO A 232 -5.59 -11.81 -14.05
N SER A 233 -5.31 -11.82 -12.76
CA SER A 233 -5.60 -12.96 -11.89
C SER A 233 -7.11 -13.01 -11.61
N VAL A 234 -7.81 -14.02 -12.12
CA VAL A 234 -9.21 -14.27 -11.76
C VAL A 234 -9.22 -15.15 -10.52
N CYS A 235 -9.78 -14.67 -9.42
CA CYS A 235 -10.04 -15.51 -8.26
C CYS A 235 -11.17 -16.46 -8.59
N ASN A 236 -10.93 -17.76 -8.42
CA ASN A 236 -11.97 -18.78 -8.46
C ASN A 236 -12.19 -19.34 -7.06
#